data_AF-A0A2S9FG88-F1
#
_entry.id   AF-A0A2S9FG88-F1
#
_cell.length_a   1.000
_cell.length_b   1.000
_cell.length_c   1.000
_cell.angle_alpha   90.00
_cell.angle_beta   90.00
_cell.angle_gamma   90.00
#
_symmetry.space_group_name_H-M   'P 1'
#
loop_
_entity.id
_entity.type
_entity.pdbx_description
1 polymer ?
#
loop_
_entity_poly.entity_id
_entity_poly.type
_entity_poly.pdbx_seq_one_letter_code
_entity_poly.pdbx_strand_id
1 'polypeptide(L)' 'PHAVELLGSGAGTVVSHDDPAALAAALRRTLTDPRAAGTMASEARGLAPAMAWPVVANAYVSLAQRLVAARLAAA' A
#
# COMPACT_ATOMS: atom_id res chain seq x y z
N PRO A 1 -7.69 -7.76 -5.54
CA PRO A 1 -6.37 -7.61 -6.18
C PRO A 1 -5.46 -6.54 -5.56
N HIS A 2 -5.95 -5.42 -5.00
CA HIS A 2 -5.07 -4.42 -4.37
C HIS A 2 -4.38 -4.86 -3.07
N ALA A 3 -4.93 -5.86 -2.37
CA ALA A 3 -4.30 -6.45 -1.19
C ALA A 3 -2.98 -7.16 -1.52
N VAL A 4 -2.86 -7.76 -2.70
CA VAL A 4 -1.62 -8.42 -3.15
C VAL A 4 -0.54 -7.39 -3.43
N GLU A 5 -0.89 -6.30 -4.10
CA GLU A 5 0.02 -5.20 -4.42
C GLU A 5 0.52 -4.48 -3.16
N LEU A 6 -0.38 -4.26 -2.19
CA LEU A 6 -0.06 -3.53 -0.97
C LEU A 6 0.65 -4.40 0.08
N LEU A 7 0.21 -5.64 0.27
CA LEU A 7 0.70 -6.52 1.34
C LEU A 7 1.78 -7.50 0.86
N GLY A 8 1.94 -7.68 -0.45
CA GLY A 8 2.90 -8.61 -1.05
C GLY A 8 4.37 -8.26 -0.80
N SER A 9 4.66 -7.04 -0.36
CA SER A 9 5.99 -6.61 0.09
C SER A 9 6.37 -7.13 1.48
N GLY A 10 5.46 -7.77 2.21
CA GLY A 10 5.68 -8.22 3.59
C GLY A 10 5.08 -7.32 4.66
N ALA A 11 4.37 -6.25 4.26
CA ALA A 11 3.57 -5.43 5.19
C ALA A 11 2.33 -6.16 5.74
N GLY A 12 1.99 -7.33 5.20
CA GLY A 12 0.85 -8.14 5.63
C GLY A 12 0.95 -9.60 5.20
N THR A 13 -0.13 -10.34 5.44
CA THR A 13 -0.33 -11.70 4.91
C THR A 13 -1.55 -11.68 4.00
N VAL A 14 -1.38 -12.15 2.75
CA VAL A 14 -2.50 -12.32 1.82
C VAL A 14 -3.14 -13.69 2.07
N VAL A 15 -4.46 -13.71 2.17
CA VAL A 15 -5.26 -14.94 2.35
C VAL A 15 -6.22 -15.08 1.18
N SER A 16 -6.45 -16.32 0.74
CA SER A 16 -7.46 -16.64 -0.27
C SER A 16 -8.86 -16.25 0.21
N HIS A 17 -9.72 -15.84 -0.74
CA HIS A 17 -11.13 -15.60 -0.41
C HIS A 17 -11.81 -16.89 0.02
N ASP A 18 -12.77 -16.79 0.93
CA ASP A 18 -13.55 -17.90 1.49
C ASP A 18 -12.71 -19.01 2.16
N ASP A 19 -11.50 -18.68 2.65
CA ASP A 19 -10.67 -19.59 3.45
C ASP A 19 -10.59 -19.12 4.92
N PRO A 20 -11.57 -19.48 5.77
CA PRO A 20 -11.58 -19.10 7.18
C PRO A 20 -10.46 -19.77 7.98
N ALA A 21 -9.98 -20.95 7.55
CA ALA A 21 -8.92 -21.67 8.24
C ALA A 21 -7.58 -20.95 8.06
N ALA A 22 -7.27 -20.52 6.83
CA ALA A 22 -6.08 -19.73 6.54
C ALA A 22 -6.15 -18.35 7.21
N LEU A 23 -7.32 -17.70 7.23
CA LEU A 23 -7.50 -16.44 7.95
C LEU A 23 -7.22 -16.59 9.46
N ALA A 24 -7.77 -17.63 10.08
CA ALA A 24 -7.54 -17.91 11.50
C ALA A 24 -6.05 -18.22 11.79
N ALA A 25 -5.36 -18.91 10.89
CA ALA A 25 -3.93 -19.17 11.00
C ALA A 25 -3.10 -17.89 10.89
N ALA A 26 -3.42 -17.02 9.93
CA ALA A 26 -2.76 -15.73 9.75
C ALA A 26 -2.96 -14.81 10.97
N LEU A 27 -4.17 -14.77 11.53
CA LEU A 27 -4.49 -14.03 12.75
C LEU A 27 -3.71 -14.57 13.94
N ARG A 28 -3.73 -15.89 14.18
CA ARG A 28 -2.95 -16.50 15.27
C ARG A 28 -1.48 -16.12 15.17
N ARG A 29 -0.85 -16.32 14.00
CA ARG A 29 0.55 -15.96 13.79
C ARG A 29 0.81 -14.48 14.08
N THR A 30 -0.01 -13.58 13.56
CA THR A 30 0.16 -12.14 13.76
C THR A 30 0.04 -11.74 15.23
N LEU A 31 -0.87 -12.38 15.98
CA LEU A 31 -1.12 -12.07 17.39
C LEU A 31 -0.13 -12.74 18.35
N THR A 32 0.42 -13.90 17.99
CA THR A 32 1.26 -14.70 18.90
C THR A 32 2.74 -14.72 18.55
N ASP A 33 3.15 -14.24 17.36
CA ASP A 33 4.54 -14.09 16.95
C ASP A 33 4.92 -12.60 16.85
N PRO A 34 5.48 -12.00 17.92
CA PRO A 34 5.85 -10.59 17.95
C PRO A 34 6.92 -10.22 16.91
N ARG A 35 7.78 -11.17 16.54
CA ARG A 35 8.82 -10.91 15.53
C ARG A 35 8.19 -10.77 14.16
N ALA A 36 7.28 -11.68 13.80
CA ALA A 36 6.53 -11.58 12.55
C ALA A 36 5.72 -10.27 12.48
N ALA A 37 5.00 -9.93 13.55
CA ALA A 37 4.24 -8.69 13.63
C ALA A 37 5.15 -7.44 13.53
N GLY A 38 6.30 -7.47 14.20
CA GLY A 38 7.29 -6.39 14.16
C GLY A 38 7.87 -6.15 12.77
N THR A 39 8.19 -7.22 12.04
CA THR A 39 8.63 -7.13 10.63
C THR A 39 7.55 -6.52 9.76
N MET A 40 6.31 -7.02 9.84
CA MET A 40 5.18 -6.47 9.08
C MET A 40 4.94 -4.98 9.38
N ALA A 41 4.99 -4.60 10.65
CA ALA A 41 4.82 -3.21 11.07
C ALA A 41 5.97 -2.31 10.60
N SER A 42 7.20 -2.86 10.50
CA SER A 42 8.35 -2.13 9.96
C SER A 42 8.17 -1.86 8.47
N GLU A 43 7.82 -2.89 7.70
CA GLU A 43 7.54 -2.76 6.26
C GLU A 43 6.39 -1.77 6.00
N ALA A 44 5.29 -1.89 6.75
CA ALA A 44 4.15 -0.99 6.64
C ALA A 44 4.53 0.48 6.93
N ARG A 45 5.38 0.73 7.95
CA ARG A 45 5.89 2.07 8.26
C ARG A 45 6.81 2.61 7.16
N GLY A 46 7.55 1.74 6.47
CA GLY A 46 8.36 2.12 5.31
C GLY A 46 7.51 2.56 4.11
N LEU A 47 6.36 1.91 3.88
CA LEU A 47 5.45 2.23 2.78
C LEU A 47 4.61 3.49 3.03
N ALA A 48 4.24 3.75 4.28
CA ALA A 48 3.27 4.79 4.65
C ALA A 48 3.56 6.19 4.07
N PRO A 49 4.81 6.71 4.04
CA PRO A 49 5.10 8.04 3.49
C PRO A 49 4.70 8.21 2.02
N ALA A 50 4.83 7.16 1.20
CA ALA A 50 4.46 7.19 -0.22
C ALA A 50 2.94 7.27 -0.43
N MET A 51 2.15 6.93 0.59
CA MET A 51 0.68 6.97 0.55
C MET A 51 0.09 8.24 1.16
N ALA A 52 0.93 9.20 1.56
CA ALA A 52 0.46 10.42 2.18
C ALA A 52 -0.33 11.29 1.18
N TRP A 53 -1.43 11.91 1.63
CA TRP A 53 -2.24 12.81 0.79
C TRP A 53 -1.43 13.90 0.07
N PRO A 54 -0.39 14.52 0.67
CA PRO A 54 0.47 15.45 -0.06
C PRO A 54 1.19 14.84 -1.26
N VAL A 55 1.59 13.56 -1.21
CA VAL A 55 2.21 12.85 -2.36
C VAL A 55 1.21 12.75 -3.51
N VAL A 56 -0.03 12.35 -3.20
CA VAL A 56 -1.11 12.27 -4.19
C VAL A 56 -1.40 13.65 -4.77
N ALA A 57 -1.56 14.67 -3.92
CA ALA A 57 -1.82 16.04 -4.35
C ALA A 57 -0.74 16.56 -5.30
N ASN A 58 0.54 16.34 -4.98
CA ASN A 58 1.66 16.74 -5.82
C ASN A 58 1.66 16.03 -7.18
N ALA A 59 1.26 14.76 -7.23
CA ALA A 59 1.12 14.04 -8.50
C ALA A 59 0.03 14.66 -9.39
N TYR A 60 -1.11 15.05 -8.80
CA TYR A 60 -2.19 15.73 -9.52
C TYR A 60 -1.79 17.15 -9.97
N VAL A 61 -1.10 17.92 -9.13
CA VAL A 61 -0.57 19.25 -9.51
C VAL A 61 0.40 19.11 -10.69
N SER A 62 1.32 18.16 -10.62
CA SER A 62 2.29 17.91 -11.69
C SER A 62 1.60 17.52 -13.00
N LEU A 63 0.54 16.72 -12.93
CA LEU A 63 -0.26 16.37 -14.10
C LEU A 63 -0.98 17.59 -14.67
N ALA A 64 -1.64 18.39 -13.84
CA ALA A 64 -2.36 19.59 -14.27
C ALA A 64 -1.40 20.59 -14.96
N GLN A 65 -0.21 20.82 -14.40
CA GLN A 65 0.81 21.67 -14.99
C GLN A 65 1.22 21.20 -16.39
N ARG A 66 1.43 19.89 -16.58
CA ARG A 66 1.74 19.32 -17.91
C ARG A 66 0.62 19.52 -18.91
N LEU A 67 -0.64 19.32 -18.50
CA LEU A 67 -1.80 19.51 -19.36
C LEU A 67 -1.98 20.97 -19.79
N VAL A 68 -1.79 21.91 -18.87
CA VAL A 68 -1.84 23.35 -19.18
C VAL A 68 -0.72 23.75 -20.15
N ALA A 69 0.52 23.31 -19.89
CA ALA A 69 1.65 23.61 -20.77
C ALA A 69 1.44 23.05 -22.20
N ALA A 70 0.96 21.81 -22.32
CA ALA A 70 0.64 21.21 -23.61
C ALA A 70 -0.45 21.99 -24.36
N ARG A 71 -1.47 22.47 -23.63
CA ARG A 71 -2.57 23.25 -24.21
C ARG A 71 -2.11 24.62 -24.72
N LEU A 72 -1.19 25.27 -24.02
CA LEU A 72 -0.60 26.54 -24.42
C LEU A 72 0.33 26.40 -25.63
N ALA A 73 1.10 25.32 -25.70
CA ALA A 73 1.99 25.07 -26.85
C ALA A 73 1.23 24.75 -28.15
N ALA A 74 -0.02 24.30 -28.05
CA ALA A 74 -0.89 23.99 -29.18
C ALA A 74 -1.79 25.16 -29.63
N ALA A 75 -1.74 26.30 -28.92
CA ALA A 75 -2.48 27.52 -29.23
C ALA A 75 -1.58 28.51 -29.97
#